data_AF-A0A9E6WDE2-F1
#
_entry.id   AF-A0A9E6WDE2-F1
#
_cell.length_a   1.000
_cell.length_b   1.000
_cell.length_c   1.000
_cell.angle_alpha   90.00
_cell.angle_beta   90.00
_cell.angle_gamma   90.00
#
_symmetry.space_group_name_H-M   'P 1'
#
loop_
_entity.id
_entity.type
_entity.pdbx_description
1 polymer ?
#
loop_
_entity_poly.entity_id
_entity_poly.type
_entity_poly.pdbx_seq_one_letter_code
_entity_poly.pdbx_strand_id
1 'polypeptide(L)'
;MVRIIGPSEIEAMLDAEEAAFDTGAPGAAATLTAFRAARRKPRLVTVNFSGGITQKCWSVTRTNGDYRVIYLPLAGYFSLCVESDFGPLDIGVHGPAIACFNSV
;
A
#
# COMPACT_ATOMS: atom_id res chain seq x y z
N MET A 1 -6.16 11.52 -17.60
CA MET A 1 -7.26 11.20 -16.67
C MET A 1 -6.88 9.90 -15.97
N VAL A 2 -6.69 9.91 -14.66
CA VAL A 2 -6.40 8.67 -13.90
C VAL A 2 -7.67 7.83 -13.90
N ARG A 3 -7.57 6.58 -14.39
CA ARG A 3 -8.67 5.63 -14.34
C ARG A 3 -8.81 5.14 -12.89
N ILE A 4 -9.98 5.34 -12.29
CA ILE A 4 -10.29 4.73 -11.00
C ILE A 4 -10.46 3.22 -11.26
N ILE A 5 -9.59 2.42 -10.64
CA ILE A 5 -9.57 0.97 -10.78
C ILE A 5 -10.19 0.27 -9.57
N GLY A 6 -10.68 -0.95 -9.79
CA GLY A 6 -11.26 -1.81 -8.77
C GLY A 6 -10.27 -2.79 -8.12
N PRO A 7 -10.72 -3.57 -7.12
CA PRO A 7 -9.89 -4.52 -6.39
C PRO A 7 -9.10 -5.49 -7.27
N SER A 8 -9.72 -6.08 -8.30
CA SER A 8 -9.04 -7.06 -9.15
C SER A 8 -7.91 -6.47 -9.98
N GLU A 9 -8.03 -5.21 -10.40
CA GLU A 9 -6.96 -4.50 -11.11
C GLU A 9 -5.80 -4.16 -10.16
N ILE A 10 -6.12 -3.77 -8.92
CA ILE A 10 -5.11 -3.55 -7.87
C ILE A 10 -4.38 -4.85 -7.55
N GLU A 11 -5.11 -5.98 -7.47
CA GLU A 11 -4.50 -7.30 -7.29
C GLU A 11 -3.55 -7.64 -8.44
N ALA A 12 -3.95 -7.40 -9.68
CA ALA A 12 -3.10 -7.62 -10.84
C ALA A 12 -1.84 -6.73 -10.84
N MET A 13 -1.95 -5.48 -10.39
CA MET A 13 -0.78 -4.60 -10.23
C MET A 13 0.20 -5.14 -9.20
N LEU A 14 -0.32 -5.61 -8.05
CA LEU A 14 0.49 -6.19 -6.99
C LEU A 14 1.15 -7.51 -7.43
N ASP A 15 0.43 -8.36 -8.16
CA ASP A 15 0.98 -9.61 -8.71
C ASP A 15 2.12 -9.32 -9.70
N ALA A 16 1.94 -8.32 -10.57
CA ALA A 16 2.97 -7.89 -11.49
C ALA A 16 4.21 -7.32 -10.76
N GLU A 17 3.99 -6.53 -9.70
CA GLU A 17 5.07 -5.99 -8.88
C GLU A 17 5.86 -7.09 -8.17
N GLU A 18 5.17 -8.04 -7.53
CA GLU A 18 5.82 -9.18 -6.86
C GLU A 18 6.59 -10.08 -7.85
N ALA A 19 6.09 -10.26 -9.07
CA ALA A 19 6.76 -11.05 -10.10
C ALA A 19 8.01 -10.35 -10.65
N ALA A 20 8.02 -9.01 -10.67
CA ALA A 20 9.14 -8.21 -11.15
C ALA A 20 10.15 -7.82 -10.05
N PHE A 21 9.84 -8.10 -8.78
CA PHE A 21 10.67 -7.67 -7.66
C PHE A 21 12.03 -8.39 -7.62
N ASP A 22 13.12 -7.64 -7.68
CA ASP A 22 14.47 -8.18 -7.62
C ASP A 22 14.84 -8.62 -6.19
N THR A 23 15.06 -9.92 -6.03
CA THR A 23 15.45 -10.53 -4.75
C THR A 23 16.96 -10.68 -4.58
N GLY A 24 17.77 -10.14 -5.49
CA GLY A 24 19.24 -10.25 -5.47
C GLY A 24 19.93 -9.39 -4.41
N ALA A 25 19.28 -8.31 -3.94
CA ALA A 25 19.83 -7.44 -2.90
C ALA A 25 19.69 -8.07 -1.49
N PRO A 26 20.62 -7.80 -0.55
CA PRO A 26 20.50 -8.24 0.83
C PRO A 26 19.16 -7.81 1.45
N GLY A 27 18.45 -8.77 2.05
CA GLY A 27 17.15 -8.53 2.70
C GLY A 27 15.93 -8.53 1.76
N ALA A 28 16.10 -8.37 0.45
CA ALA A 28 14.99 -8.25 -0.50
C ALA A 28 14.05 -9.47 -0.49
N ALA A 29 14.59 -10.69 -0.42
CA ALA A 29 13.79 -11.91 -0.31
C ALA A 29 12.95 -11.97 0.99
N ALA A 30 13.49 -11.45 2.10
CA ALA A 30 12.76 -11.37 3.37
C ALA A 30 11.65 -10.33 3.29
N THR A 31 11.92 -9.16 2.69
CA THR A 31 10.93 -8.11 2.42
C THR A 31 9.77 -8.65 1.59
N LEU A 32 10.05 -9.32 0.47
CA LEU A 32 9.01 -9.90 -0.39
C LEU A 32 8.16 -10.94 0.36
N THR A 33 8.80 -11.77 1.20
CA THR A 33 8.11 -12.75 2.03
C THR A 33 7.20 -12.09 3.06
N ALA A 34 7.69 -11.06 3.75
CA ALA A 34 6.92 -10.28 4.72
C ALA A 34 5.75 -9.54 4.06
N PHE A 35 5.97 -8.95 2.88
CA PHE A 35 4.93 -8.30 2.09
C PHE A 35 3.80 -9.27 1.74
N ARG A 36 4.15 -10.46 1.22
CA ARG A 36 3.19 -11.53 0.89
C ARG A 36 2.38 -11.97 2.10
N ALA A 37 3.03 -12.13 3.26
CA ALA A 37 2.36 -12.51 4.49
C ALA A 37 1.39 -11.41 4.99
N ALA A 38 1.74 -10.14 4.81
CA ALA A 38 0.90 -9.01 5.17
C ALA A 38 -0.21 -8.74 4.15
N ARG A 39 -0.06 -9.19 2.90
CA ARG A 39 -1.00 -8.92 1.80
C ARG A 39 -2.40 -9.41 2.13
N ARG A 40 -3.39 -8.67 1.64
CA ARG A 40 -4.81 -8.99 1.75
C ARG A 40 -5.51 -8.64 0.45
N LYS A 41 -6.71 -9.18 0.28
CA LYS A 41 -7.65 -8.64 -0.71
C LYS A 41 -7.87 -7.14 -0.44
N PRO A 42 -7.81 -6.27 -1.47
CA PRO A 42 -8.03 -4.84 -1.32
C PRO A 42 -9.31 -4.57 -0.55
N ARG A 43 -9.20 -3.87 0.58
CA ARG A 43 -10.34 -3.47 1.41
C ARG A 43 -10.52 -1.98 1.36
N LEU A 44 -11.74 -1.54 1.02
CA LEU A 44 -12.07 -0.12 1.04
C LEU A 44 -11.96 0.43 2.47
N VAL A 45 -11.21 1.51 2.63
CA VAL A 45 -11.00 2.22 3.89
C VAL A 45 -11.09 3.73 3.67
N THR A 46 -11.36 4.48 4.73
CA THR A 46 -11.18 5.93 4.73
C THR A 46 -9.74 6.23 5.18
N VAL A 47 -9.01 7.03 4.41
CA VAL A 47 -7.65 7.48 4.71
C VAL A 47 -7.66 8.97 4.96
N ASN A 48 -6.91 9.39 5.98
CA ASN A 48 -6.69 10.78 6.31
C ASN A 48 -5.46 11.31 5.57
N PHE A 49 -5.51 12.55 5.14
CA PHE A 49 -4.42 13.28 4.53
C PHE A 49 -4.14 14.56 5.30
N SER A 50 -2.89 15.00 5.26
CA SER A 50 -2.49 16.32 5.74
C SER A 50 -3.40 17.41 5.18
N GLY A 51 -3.85 18.33 6.04
CA GLY A 51 -4.85 19.34 5.70
C GLY A 51 -6.29 18.98 6.07
N GLY A 52 -6.51 17.84 6.75
CA GLY A 52 -7.82 17.47 7.30
C GLY A 52 -8.80 16.88 6.27
N ILE A 53 -8.27 16.40 5.13
CA ILE A 53 -9.06 15.80 4.06
C ILE A 53 -9.10 14.29 4.25
N THR A 54 -10.22 13.67 3.89
CA THR A 54 -10.35 12.21 3.86
C THR A 54 -10.73 11.70 2.48
N GLN A 55 -10.30 10.49 2.14
CA GLN A 55 -10.62 9.85 0.88
C GLN A 55 -10.90 8.36 1.07
N LYS A 56 -11.75 7.79 0.20
CA LYS A 56 -11.88 6.33 0.06
C LYS A 56 -10.71 5.78 -0.75
N CYS A 57 -9.97 4.87 -0.13
CA CYS A 57 -8.78 4.23 -0.67
C CYS A 57 -8.81 2.72 -0.38
N TRP A 58 -7.83 1.98 -0.89
CA TRP A 58 -7.81 0.52 -0.76
C TRP A 58 -6.63 0.05 0.09
N SER A 59 -6.90 -0.56 1.25
CA SER A 59 -5.89 -1.23 2.07
C SER A 59 -5.51 -2.56 1.42
N VAL A 60 -4.22 -2.71 1.08
CA VAL A 60 -3.69 -3.88 0.37
C VAL A 60 -2.78 -4.76 1.23
N THR A 61 -2.31 -4.25 2.37
CA THR A 61 -1.76 -5.05 3.46
C THR A 61 -2.63 -4.94 4.71
N ARG A 62 -2.54 -5.94 5.58
CA ARG A 62 -2.95 -5.84 6.97
C ARG A 62 -2.03 -4.86 7.70
N THR A 63 -2.53 -4.28 8.78
CA THR A 63 -1.70 -3.48 9.67
C THR A 63 -0.72 -4.39 10.42
N ASN A 64 0.49 -3.89 10.65
CA ASN A 64 1.45 -4.50 11.59
C ASN A 64 1.34 -3.90 13.01
N GLY A 65 0.34 -3.05 13.26
CA GLY A 65 0.18 -2.28 14.50
C GLY A 65 0.44 -0.79 14.28
N ASP A 66 1.44 -0.48 13.45
CA ASP A 66 1.92 0.90 13.24
C ASP A 66 1.66 1.39 11.82
N TYR A 67 1.72 0.51 10.82
CA TYR A 67 1.66 0.86 9.41
C TYR A 67 0.83 -0.12 8.57
N ARG A 68 0.35 0.37 7.44
CA ARG A 68 -0.19 -0.45 6.33
C ARG A 68 0.04 0.23 4.98
N VAL A 69 0.06 -0.56 3.91
CA VAL A 69 0.11 -0.06 2.53
C VAL A 69 -1.31 0.14 2.00
N ILE A 70 -1.53 1.31 1.41
CA ILE A 70 -2.80 1.77 0.86
C ILE A 70 -2.59 2.13 -0.62
N TYR A 71 -3.49 1.70 -1.50
CA TYR A 71 -3.59 2.24 -2.86
C TYR A 71 -4.48 3.48 -2.92
N LEU A 72 -3.97 4.55 -3.54
CA LEU A 72 -4.63 5.85 -3.68
C LEU A 72 -5.27 5.98 -5.08
N PRO A 73 -6.60 5.80 -5.23
CA PRO A 73 -7.22 5.65 -6.55
C PRO A 73 -7.19 6.91 -7.42
N LEU A 74 -7.13 8.10 -6.82
CA LEU A 74 -7.04 9.36 -7.57
C LEU A 74 -5.61 9.66 -8.05
N ALA A 75 -4.61 9.11 -7.36
CA ALA A 75 -3.21 9.35 -7.65
C ALA A 75 -2.59 8.21 -8.49
N GLY A 76 -3.14 7.00 -8.39
CA GLY A 76 -2.73 5.85 -9.19
C GLY A 76 -1.53 5.08 -8.64
N TYR A 77 -1.13 5.31 -7.38
CA TYR A 77 0.02 4.68 -6.73
C TYR A 77 -0.28 4.23 -5.29
N PHE A 78 0.71 3.62 -4.63
CA PHE A 78 0.60 3.21 -3.24
C PHE A 78 1.24 4.21 -2.28
N SER A 79 0.76 4.18 -1.04
CA SER A 79 1.25 4.97 0.07
C SER A 79 1.46 4.08 1.30
N LEU A 80 2.53 4.33 2.04
CA LEU A 80 2.65 3.86 3.42
C LEU A 80 1.83 4.80 4.30
N CYS A 81 0.86 4.25 5.01
CA CYS A 81 0.07 5.00 5.98
C CYS A 81 0.38 4.50 7.39
N VAL A 82 0.48 5.44 8.34
CA VAL A 82 0.58 5.14 9.77
C VAL A 82 -0.82 4.91 10.34
N GLU A 83 -0.96 4.02 11.32
CA GLU A 83 -2.19 3.90 12.10
C GLU A 83 -2.37 5.11 13.03
N SER A 84 -3.61 5.53 13.19
CA SER A 84 -3.98 6.56 14.15
C SER A 84 -5.39 6.30 14.69
N ASP A 85 -5.76 7.01 15.75
CA ASP A 85 -7.11 6.94 16.33
C ASP A 85 -8.21 7.33 15.34
N PHE A 86 -7.86 8.07 14.27
CA PHE A 86 -8.79 8.48 13.22
C PHE A 86 -8.76 7.57 11.98
N GLY A 87 -8.04 6.44 12.07
CA GLY A 87 -7.76 5.54 10.96
C GLY A 87 -6.41 5.83 10.28
N PRO A 88 -6.11 5.17 9.15
CA PRO A 88 -4.82 5.32 8.49
C PRO A 88 -4.58 6.77 8.03
N LEU A 89 -3.38 7.28 8.27
CA LEU A 89 -2.92 8.60 7.87
C LEU A 89 -1.77 8.47 6.87
N ASP A 90 -1.93 9.12 5.72
CA ASP A 90 -0.86 9.26 4.73
C ASP A 90 0.29 10.13 5.29
N ILE A 91 1.52 9.63 5.18
CA ILE A 91 2.73 10.32 5.68
C ILE A 91 3.67 10.76 4.56
N GLY A 92 3.21 10.80 3.30
CA GLY A 92 4.01 11.26 2.16
C GLY A 92 5.01 10.25 1.60
N VAL A 93 4.97 8.99 2.03
CA VAL A 93 5.82 7.91 1.50
C VAL A 93 5.06 7.18 0.40
N HIS A 94 5.34 7.52 -0.86
CA HIS A 94 4.56 7.08 -2.02
C HIS A 94 5.41 6.32 -3.03
N GLY A 95 4.79 5.40 -3.78
CA GLY A 95 5.46 4.65 -4.84
C GLY A 95 4.86 3.27 -5.10
N PRO A 96 5.70 2.32 -5.55
CA PRO A 96 5.35 0.89 -5.61
C PRO A 96 5.02 0.33 -4.22
N ALA A 97 4.16 -0.69 -4.15
CA ALA A 97 3.63 -1.21 -2.89
C ALA A 97 4.73 -1.82 -2.00
N ILE A 98 5.66 -2.58 -2.58
CA ILE A 98 6.75 -3.25 -1.85
C ILE A 98 7.77 -2.22 -1.37
N ALA A 99 8.03 -1.17 -2.16
CA ALA A 99 8.91 -0.08 -1.76
C ALA A 99 8.32 0.71 -0.57
N CYS A 100 7.03 1.06 -0.62
CA CYS A 100 6.33 1.65 0.53
C CYS A 100 6.38 0.74 1.76
N PHE A 101 6.14 -0.57 1.58
CA PHE A 101 6.19 -1.54 2.68
C PHE A 101 7.58 -1.63 3.34
N ASN A 102 8.64 -1.51 2.55
CA ASN A 102 10.04 -1.59 3.01
C ASN A 102 10.63 -0.24 3.47
N SER A 103 9.80 0.79 3.62
CA SER A 103 10.26 2.12 4.05
C SER A 103 10.41 2.26 5.57
N VAL A 104 10.09 1.20 6.33
CA VAL A 104 10.17 1.10 7.80
C VAL A 104 10.73 -0.25 8.23
#